data_AF-A0A7C5E9I9-F1
#
_entry.id   AF-A0A7C5E9I9-F1
#
_cell.length_a   1.000
_cell.length_b   1.000
_cell.length_c   1.000
_cell.angle_alpha   90.00
_cell.angle_beta   90.00
_cell.angle_gamma   90.00
#
_symmetry.space_group_name_H-M   'P 1'
#
loop_
_entity.id
_entity.type
_entity.pdbx_description
1 polymer ?
#
loop_
_entity_poly.entity_id
_entity_poly.type
_entity_poly.pdbx_seq_one_letter_code
_entity_poly.pdbx_strand_id
1 'polypeptide(L)'
;MKKEGAGQVLILGPSNAGKTSLVNFLCDTDFKVADYPFTTSLPTPGMMRYENLLIQIVDTPPLTQEFKPGWLKNLAKQADLVLVLIDLSQEPKENLKEIMEILKEWRINKEKILILGNKLDLEQGRENFENLKEKFEILGISTKEKINTENLKEKIFKTLKVIRVYTKEPKKGVDFETPFVLKEGTRLIDFVEEIKKEWVEKFKGAKLYDKNLKNFKIVGRDYLLKDGDVVEIKI
;
A
#
# COMPACT_ATOMS: atom_id res chain seq x y z
N MET A 1 -5.41 0.35 -14.84
CA MET A 1 -6.20 0.20 -13.60
C MET A 1 -6.07 1.49 -12.83
N LYS A 2 -7.18 2.12 -12.42
CA LYS A 2 -7.14 3.34 -11.61
C LYS A 2 -6.75 2.98 -10.17
N LYS A 3 -5.95 3.82 -9.53
CA LYS A 3 -5.62 3.68 -8.10
C LYS A 3 -6.84 4.03 -7.25
N GLU A 4 -7.03 3.27 -6.19
CA GLU A 4 -8.12 3.45 -5.23
C GLU A 4 -7.61 3.32 -3.80
N GLY A 5 -8.36 3.91 -2.85
CA GLY A 5 -8.00 3.92 -1.44
C GLY A 5 -6.71 4.69 -1.14
N ALA A 6 -6.05 4.30 -0.07
CA ALA A 6 -4.83 4.92 0.45
C ALA A 6 -3.59 4.68 -0.42
N GLY A 7 -3.64 3.71 -1.34
CA GLY A 7 -2.53 3.39 -2.22
C GLY A 7 -2.73 2.07 -2.94
N GLN A 8 -1.97 1.87 -4.01
CA GLN A 8 -1.98 0.64 -4.80
C GLN A 8 -0.71 -0.18 -4.58
N VAL A 9 -0.90 -1.42 -4.15
CA VAL A 9 0.14 -2.41 -3.88
C VAL A 9 0.04 -3.52 -4.91
N LEU A 10 1.11 -3.76 -5.66
CA LEU A 10 1.19 -4.78 -6.69
C LEU A 10 1.96 -6.00 -6.18
N ILE A 11 1.43 -7.21 -6.30
CA ILE A 11 2.15 -8.43 -5.91
C ILE A 11 2.74 -9.09 -7.16
N LEU A 12 4.07 -9.18 -7.23
CA LEU A 12 4.82 -9.84 -8.31
C LEU A 12 5.53 -11.07 -7.77
N GLY A 13 5.60 -12.12 -8.58
CA GLY A 13 6.21 -13.40 -8.16
C GLY A 13 6.02 -14.50 -9.19
N PRO A 14 6.80 -15.59 -9.11
CA PRO A 14 6.66 -16.73 -10.00
C PRO A 14 5.32 -17.45 -9.76
N SER A 15 5.02 -18.47 -10.57
CA SER A 15 3.90 -19.37 -10.28
C SER A 15 4.07 -20.01 -8.90
N ASN A 16 2.97 -20.35 -8.23
CA ASN A 16 2.96 -21.06 -6.95
C ASN A 16 3.63 -20.37 -5.74
N ALA A 17 4.08 -19.11 -5.86
CA ALA A 17 4.56 -18.31 -4.73
C ALA A 17 3.48 -17.98 -3.68
N GLY A 18 2.21 -18.24 -4.00
CA GLY A 18 1.07 -17.97 -3.11
C GLY A 18 0.52 -16.55 -3.24
N LYS A 19 0.64 -15.91 -4.42
CA LYS A 19 0.14 -14.53 -4.67
C LYS A 19 -1.35 -14.40 -4.37
N THR A 20 -2.17 -15.22 -5.02
CA THR A 20 -3.63 -15.24 -4.79
C THR A 20 -3.99 -15.60 -3.35
N SER A 21 -3.27 -16.52 -2.72
CA SER A 21 -3.46 -16.84 -1.30
C SER A 21 -3.16 -15.63 -0.42
N LEU A 22 -2.10 -14.88 -0.70
CA LEU A 22 -1.73 -13.68 0.04
C LEU A 22 -2.77 -12.58 -0.13
N VAL A 23 -3.23 -12.33 -1.36
CA VAL A 23 -4.34 -11.40 -1.63
C VAL A 23 -5.58 -11.82 -0.86
N ASN A 24 -5.89 -13.12 -0.88
CA ASN A 24 -7.03 -13.66 -0.18
C ASN A 24 -6.96 -13.53 1.34
N PHE A 25 -5.75 -13.49 1.89
CA PHE A 25 -5.49 -13.28 3.31
C PHE A 25 -5.52 -11.79 3.67
N LEU A 26 -4.91 -10.93 2.86
CA LEU A 26 -4.83 -9.49 3.13
C LEU A 26 -6.18 -8.80 2.95
N CYS A 27 -6.96 -9.24 1.96
CA CYS A 27 -8.29 -8.76 1.66
C CYS A 27 -9.28 -9.73 2.31
N ASP A 28 -9.78 -9.38 3.50
CA ASP A 28 -10.86 -10.12 4.18
C ASP A 28 -11.99 -10.44 3.17
N THR A 29 -12.67 -11.57 3.37
CA THR A 29 -13.65 -12.11 2.41
C THR A 29 -14.78 -11.14 2.04
N ASP A 30 -15.08 -10.17 2.91
CA ASP A 30 -16.15 -9.18 2.71
C ASP A 30 -15.78 -8.07 1.70
N PHE A 31 -14.49 -7.93 1.35
CA PHE A 31 -13.99 -6.90 0.42
C PHE A 31 -13.38 -7.48 -0.86
N LYS A 32 -13.58 -8.78 -1.09
CA LYS A 32 -13.41 -9.38 -2.41
C LYS A 32 -14.68 -9.07 -3.17
N VAL A 33 -14.55 -8.47 -4.35
CA VAL A 33 -15.63 -8.16 -5.29
C VAL A 33 -16.34 -6.85 -4.97
N ALA A 34 -15.92 -5.77 -5.64
CA ALA A 34 -16.93 -4.90 -6.23
C ALA A 34 -17.52 -5.73 -7.38
N ASP A 35 -18.84 -5.97 -7.36
CA ASP A 35 -19.56 -6.75 -8.36
C ASP A 35 -19.38 -6.12 -9.75
N TYR A 36 -18.38 -6.60 -10.49
CA TYR A 36 -18.23 -6.33 -11.91
C TYR A 36 -18.34 -7.65 -12.65
N PRO A 37 -19.40 -7.84 -13.45
CA PRO A 37 -19.52 -9.05 -14.24
C PRO A 37 -18.41 -9.02 -15.30
N PHE A 38 -17.81 -10.20 -15.56
CA PHE A 38 -16.89 -10.48 -16.68
C PHE A 38 -15.42 -10.06 -16.55
N THR A 39 -14.61 -10.59 -15.63
CA THR A 39 -13.13 -10.55 -15.82
C THR A 39 -12.39 -11.78 -15.27
N THR A 40 -12.18 -12.80 -16.12
CA THR A 40 -11.34 -13.98 -15.79
C THR A 40 -9.91 -13.88 -16.33
N SER A 41 -9.47 -12.72 -16.82
CA SER A 41 -8.12 -12.58 -17.45
C SER A 41 -7.36 -11.27 -17.12
N LEU A 42 -7.77 -10.53 -16.08
CA LEU A 42 -7.13 -9.28 -15.64
C LEU A 42 -6.76 -9.35 -14.14
N PRO A 43 -5.73 -8.62 -13.69
CA PRO A 43 -5.42 -8.46 -12.27
C PRO A 43 -6.69 -8.12 -11.46
N THR A 44 -7.02 -8.93 -10.46
CA THR A 44 -8.21 -8.73 -9.64
C THR A 44 -7.83 -7.84 -8.45
N PRO A 45 -8.36 -6.61 -8.34
CA PRO A 45 -8.13 -5.79 -7.16
C PRO A 45 -8.91 -6.36 -5.97
N GLY A 46 -8.23 -6.47 -4.83
CA GLY A 46 -8.87 -6.64 -3.53
C GLY A 46 -8.54 -5.45 -2.62
N MET A 47 -9.35 -5.20 -1.60
CA MET A 47 -9.09 -4.12 -0.66
C MET A 47 -8.63 -4.70 0.68
N MET A 48 -7.38 -4.39 1.06
CA MET A 48 -6.86 -4.66 2.40
C MET A 48 -7.30 -3.53 3.32
N ARG A 49 -7.99 -3.88 4.40
CA ARG A 49 -8.28 -2.93 5.48
C ARG A 49 -7.09 -2.83 6.42
N TYR A 50 -6.66 -1.61 6.73
CA TYR A 50 -5.71 -1.33 7.79
C TYR A 50 -6.25 -0.17 8.62
N GLU A 51 -6.68 -0.46 9.85
CA GLU A 51 -7.47 0.46 10.67
C GLU A 51 -8.70 0.98 9.89
N ASN A 52 -8.83 2.30 9.73
CA ASN A 52 -9.90 2.96 8.99
C ASN A 52 -9.55 3.25 7.51
N LEU A 53 -8.50 2.62 6.98
CA LEU A 53 -8.07 2.79 5.59
C LEU A 53 -8.29 1.54 4.76
N LEU A 54 -8.56 1.75 3.47
CA LEU A 54 -8.57 0.71 2.45
C LEU A 54 -7.34 0.90 1.55
N ILE A 55 -6.58 -0.16 1.34
CA ILE A 55 -5.41 -0.20 0.45
C ILE A 55 -5.72 -1.20 -0.67
N GLN A 56 -5.55 -0.77 -1.91
CA GLN A 56 -5.79 -1.62 -3.08
C GLN A 56 -4.63 -2.60 -3.24
N ILE A 57 -4.92 -3.90 -3.14
CA ILE A 57 -3.98 -4.99 -3.40
C ILE A 57 -4.31 -5.59 -4.76
N VAL A 58 -3.31 -5.73 -5.61
CA VAL A 58 -3.49 -6.20 -6.99
C VAL A 58 -2.79 -7.55 -7.15
N ASP A 59 -3.58 -8.61 -7.35
CA ASP A 59 -3.06 -9.92 -7.74
C ASP A 59 -2.60 -9.89 -9.20
N THR A 60 -1.47 -10.50 -9.52
CA THR A 60 -0.96 -10.53 -10.90
C THR A 60 -0.74 -11.95 -11.39
N PRO A 61 -0.72 -12.15 -12.72
CA PRO A 61 -0.15 -13.35 -13.31
C PRO A 61 1.29 -13.59 -12.83
N PRO A 62 1.82 -14.81 -13.06
CA PRO A 62 3.25 -15.08 -12.85
C PRO A 62 4.14 -14.05 -13.53
N LEU A 63 5.32 -13.81 -12.94
CA LEU A 63 6.38 -13.02 -13.54
C LEU A 63 7.65 -13.86 -13.58
N THR A 64 8.14 -14.11 -14.79
CA THR A 64 9.41 -14.78 -15.08
C THR A 64 10.07 -14.08 -16.27
N GLN A 65 11.32 -14.40 -16.61
CA GLN A 65 12.02 -13.89 -17.79
C GLN A 65 11.35 -14.35 -19.07
N GLU A 66 10.80 -15.57 -19.06
CA GLU A 66 10.02 -16.13 -20.17
C GLU A 66 8.64 -15.47 -20.29
N PHE A 67 8.04 -15.08 -19.16
CA PHE A 67 6.71 -14.49 -19.12
C PHE A 67 6.71 -13.16 -18.36
N LYS A 68 6.94 -12.07 -19.11
CA LYS A 68 6.95 -10.68 -18.61
C LYS A 68 6.05 -9.76 -19.45
N PRO A 69 4.71 -9.84 -19.30
CA PRO A 69 3.79 -9.07 -20.13
C PRO A 69 4.04 -7.56 -20.07
N GLY A 70 4.07 -6.88 -21.22
CA GLY A 70 4.41 -5.45 -21.29
C GLY A 70 3.50 -4.52 -20.49
N TRP A 71 2.23 -4.90 -20.29
CA TRP A 71 1.30 -4.13 -19.46
C TRP A 71 1.65 -4.17 -17.96
N LEU A 72 2.30 -5.25 -17.49
CA LEU A 72 2.67 -5.43 -16.09
C LEU A 72 3.78 -4.44 -15.69
N LYS A 73 4.67 -4.11 -16.62
CA LYS A 73 5.68 -3.04 -16.46
C LYS A 73 5.04 -1.69 -16.15
N ASN A 74 4.01 -1.32 -16.91
CA ASN A 74 3.33 -0.03 -16.71
C ASN A 74 2.59 -0.01 -15.37
N LEU A 75 1.97 -1.12 -14.98
CA LEU A 75 1.31 -1.28 -13.69
C LEU A 75 2.31 -1.17 -12.52
N ALA A 76 3.46 -1.86 -12.61
CA ALA A 76 4.51 -1.81 -11.59
C ALA A 76 5.11 -0.41 -11.42
N LYS A 77 5.25 0.36 -12.51
CA LYS A 77 5.71 1.76 -12.46
C LYS A 77 4.71 2.67 -11.74
N GLN A 78 3.42 2.45 -12.00
CA GLN A 78 2.34 3.26 -11.44
C GLN A 78 2.09 2.93 -9.98
N ALA A 79 2.25 1.67 -9.55
CA ALA A 79 2.04 1.24 -8.18
C ALA A 79 2.82 2.08 -7.15
N ASP A 80 2.21 2.23 -5.96
CA ASP A 80 2.85 2.88 -4.82
C ASP A 80 3.85 1.95 -4.13
N LEU A 81 3.57 0.64 -4.15
CA LEU A 81 4.42 -0.41 -3.59
C LEU A 81 4.34 -1.66 -4.48
N VAL A 82 5.48 -2.35 -4.60
CA VAL A 82 5.63 -3.64 -5.26
C VAL A 82 6.09 -4.67 -4.22
N LEU A 83 5.27 -5.67 -3.99
CA LEU A 83 5.60 -6.83 -3.17
C LEU A 83 6.20 -7.90 -4.07
N VAL A 84 7.48 -8.22 -3.90
CA VAL A 84 8.13 -9.35 -4.58
C VAL A 84 7.94 -10.59 -3.70
N LEU A 85 7.05 -11.49 -4.09
CA LEU A 85 6.71 -12.70 -3.37
C LEU A 85 7.42 -13.91 -3.99
N ILE A 86 8.23 -14.60 -3.20
CA ILE A 86 8.93 -15.83 -3.58
C ILE A 86 8.55 -17.00 -2.68
N ASP A 87 8.61 -18.21 -3.20
CA ASP A 87 8.39 -19.45 -2.46
C ASP A 87 9.70 -19.90 -1.79
N LEU A 88 9.77 -19.87 -0.45
CA LEU A 88 10.97 -20.27 0.28
C LEU A 88 11.25 -21.76 0.21
N SER A 89 10.28 -22.61 -0.14
CA SER A 89 10.46 -24.07 -0.12
C SER A 89 11.04 -24.66 -1.41
N GLN A 90 11.44 -23.82 -2.38
CA GLN A 90 12.00 -24.27 -3.66
C GLN A 90 13.39 -23.64 -3.91
N GLU A 91 13.57 -22.93 -5.03
CA GLU A 91 14.79 -22.22 -5.42
C GLU A 91 14.59 -20.68 -5.26
N PRO A 92 14.37 -20.17 -4.03
CA PRO A 92 13.97 -18.78 -3.82
C PRO A 92 15.04 -17.78 -4.24
N LYS A 93 16.32 -18.17 -4.21
CA LYS A 93 17.44 -17.27 -4.55
C LYS A 93 17.47 -16.98 -6.04
N GLU A 94 17.30 -18.00 -6.87
CA GLU A 94 17.25 -17.90 -8.33
C GLU A 94 16.01 -17.09 -8.74
N ASN A 95 14.84 -17.43 -8.18
CA ASN A 95 13.59 -16.73 -8.45
C ASN A 95 13.65 -15.24 -8.04
N LEU A 96 14.26 -14.94 -6.88
CA LEU A 96 14.42 -13.55 -6.44
C LEU A 96 15.34 -12.77 -7.38
N LYS A 97 16.49 -13.35 -7.76
CA LYS A 97 17.42 -12.70 -8.70
C LYS A 97 16.73 -12.37 -10.02
N GLU A 98 16.01 -13.34 -10.57
CA GLU A 98 15.27 -13.20 -11.82
C GLU A 98 14.29 -12.03 -11.78
N ILE A 99 13.45 -11.95 -10.75
CA ILE A 99 12.48 -10.85 -10.61
C ILE A 99 13.19 -9.51 -10.39
N MET A 100 14.23 -9.48 -9.56
CA MET A 100 14.99 -8.24 -9.30
C MET A 100 15.68 -7.71 -10.57
N GLU A 101 16.13 -8.58 -11.47
CA GLU A 101 16.65 -8.20 -12.78
C GLU A 101 15.56 -7.59 -13.67
N ILE A 102 14.37 -8.18 -13.70
CA ILE A 102 13.21 -7.63 -14.44
C ILE A 102 12.83 -6.25 -13.88
N LEU A 103 12.75 -6.09 -12.56
CA LEU A 103 12.42 -4.81 -11.93
C LEU A 103 13.48 -3.74 -12.20
N LYS A 104 14.76 -4.13 -12.26
CA LYS A 104 15.86 -3.25 -12.67
C LYS A 104 15.73 -2.85 -14.15
N GLU A 105 15.43 -3.78 -15.04
CA GLU A 105 15.15 -3.52 -16.46
C GLU A 105 13.99 -2.53 -16.63
N TRP A 106 12.95 -2.69 -15.81
CA TRP A 106 11.77 -1.82 -15.78
C TRP A 106 12.02 -0.47 -15.12
N ARG A 107 13.18 -0.28 -14.49
CA ARG A 107 13.55 0.92 -13.71
C ARG A 107 12.56 1.20 -12.58
N ILE A 108 12.13 0.15 -11.89
CA ILE A 108 11.32 0.29 -10.67
C ILE A 108 12.24 0.75 -9.54
N ASN A 109 11.80 1.75 -8.80
CA ASN A 109 12.62 2.32 -7.75
C ASN A 109 12.69 1.42 -6.51
N LYS A 110 13.86 1.32 -5.88
CA LYS A 110 14.11 0.32 -4.83
C LYS A 110 13.29 0.55 -3.57
N GLU A 111 13.00 1.79 -3.21
CA GLU A 111 12.14 2.12 -2.05
C GLU A 111 10.68 1.72 -2.24
N LYS A 112 10.27 1.40 -3.48
CA LYS A 112 8.96 0.83 -3.78
C LYS A 112 8.95 -0.69 -3.73
N ILE A 113 10.06 -1.36 -3.42
CA ILE A 113 10.14 -2.82 -3.47
C ILE A 113 10.23 -3.36 -2.05
N LEU A 114 9.30 -4.25 -1.69
CA LEU A 114 9.35 -5.04 -0.47
C LEU A 114 9.42 -6.53 -0.84
N ILE A 115 10.49 -7.20 -0.40
CA ILE A 115 10.72 -8.61 -0.70
C ILE A 115 10.09 -9.48 0.40
N LEU A 116 9.31 -10.47 -0.01
CA LEU A 116 8.58 -11.39 0.84
C LEU A 116 8.96 -12.84 0.51
N GLY A 117 9.36 -13.59 1.52
CA GLY A 117 9.56 -15.03 1.45
C GLY A 117 8.37 -15.77 2.04
N ASN A 118 7.56 -16.43 1.22
CA ASN A 118 6.40 -17.20 1.67
C ASN A 118 6.75 -18.65 2.02
N LYS A 119 5.84 -19.34 2.70
CA LYS A 119 5.97 -20.74 3.16
C LYS A 119 7.05 -20.95 4.23
N LEU A 120 7.25 -19.94 5.09
CA LEU A 120 8.16 -20.02 6.24
C LEU A 120 7.77 -21.11 7.27
N ASP A 121 6.55 -21.64 7.19
CA ASP A 121 6.10 -22.77 8.01
C ASP A 121 6.88 -24.06 7.73
N LEU A 122 7.40 -24.24 6.52
CA LEU A 122 8.14 -25.42 6.10
C LEU A 122 9.61 -25.37 6.55
N GLU A 123 10.16 -26.53 6.91
CA GLU A 123 11.56 -26.66 7.38
C GLU A 123 12.56 -26.10 6.37
N GLN A 124 12.49 -26.54 5.10
CA GLN A 124 13.31 -26.02 4.02
C GLN A 124 13.13 -24.50 3.82
N GLY A 125 11.90 -24.01 4.03
CA GLY A 125 11.58 -22.59 3.91
C GLY A 125 12.30 -21.74 4.96
N ARG A 126 12.41 -22.25 6.20
CA ARG A 126 13.17 -21.59 7.28
C ARG A 126 14.66 -21.55 6.96
N GLU A 127 15.24 -22.67 6.56
CA GLU A 127 16.66 -22.74 6.18
C GLU A 127 16.99 -21.75 5.04
N ASN A 128 16.17 -21.74 3.99
CA ASN A 128 16.35 -20.84 2.86
C ASN A 128 16.17 -19.36 3.25
N PHE A 129 15.24 -19.07 4.16
CA PHE A 129 15.07 -17.72 4.69
C PHE A 129 16.30 -17.23 5.45
N GLU A 130 16.89 -18.07 6.32
CA GLU A 130 18.12 -17.74 7.05
C GLU A 130 19.26 -17.38 6.09
N ASN A 131 19.42 -18.14 5.00
CA ASN A 131 20.44 -17.87 3.99
C ASN A 131 20.19 -16.58 3.17
N LEU A 132 18.93 -16.21 2.97
CA LEU A 132 18.54 -15.05 2.16
C LEU A 132 18.54 -13.75 2.95
N LYS A 133 18.13 -13.78 4.23
CA LYS A 133 18.02 -12.59 5.08
C LYS A 133 19.38 -11.94 5.37
N GLU A 134 20.48 -12.67 5.23
CA GLU A 134 21.84 -12.12 5.31
C GLU A 134 22.20 -11.22 4.13
N LYS A 135 21.58 -11.44 2.97
CA LYS A 135 21.94 -10.79 1.68
C LYS A 135 20.89 -9.81 1.19
N PHE A 136 19.65 -9.97 1.62
CA PHE A 136 18.51 -9.19 1.17
C PHE A 136 17.69 -8.72 2.36
N GLU A 137 17.13 -7.51 2.26
CA GLU A 137 16.06 -7.09 3.17
C GLU A 137 14.77 -7.82 2.79
N ILE A 138 14.56 -9.01 3.36
CA ILE A 138 13.42 -9.90 3.10
C ILE A 138 12.61 -10.12 4.38
N LEU A 139 11.29 -10.08 4.26
CA LEU A 139 10.37 -10.47 5.32
C LEU A 139 9.87 -11.90 5.05
N GLY A 140 10.16 -12.82 5.97
CA GLY A 140 9.63 -14.19 5.93
C GLY A 140 8.21 -14.22 6.46
N ILE A 141 7.29 -14.84 5.73
CA ILE A 141 5.88 -15.00 6.08
C ILE A 141 5.42 -16.44 5.82
N SER A 142 4.31 -16.82 6.46
CA SER A 142 3.48 -17.94 6.00
C SER A 142 2.07 -17.45 5.84
N THR A 143 1.57 -17.39 4.60
CA THR A 143 0.15 -17.11 4.37
C THR A 143 -0.74 -18.21 4.97
N LYS A 144 -0.27 -19.46 4.92
CA LYS A 144 -1.02 -20.64 5.38
C LYS A 144 -1.19 -20.64 6.89
N GLU A 145 -0.09 -20.51 7.63
CA GLU A 145 -0.07 -20.53 9.10
C GLU A 145 -0.17 -19.13 9.71
N LYS A 146 -0.40 -18.09 8.88
CA LYS A 146 -0.53 -16.68 9.27
C LYS A 146 0.68 -16.15 10.05
N ILE A 147 1.88 -16.63 9.73
CA ILE A 147 3.13 -16.19 10.36
C ILE A 147 3.55 -14.83 9.78
N ASN A 148 3.84 -13.86 10.66
CA ASN A 148 4.32 -12.50 10.33
C ASN A 148 3.39 -11.68 9.42
N THR A 149 2.14 -12.09 9.24
CA THR A 149 1.25 -11.44 8.28
C THR A 149 0.66 -10.12 8.78
N GLU A 150 0.46 -9.94 10.09
CA GLU A 150 0.09 -8.64 10.66
C GLU A 150 1.24 -7.63 10.57
N ASN A 151 2.48 -8.10 10.79
CA ASN A 151 3.68 -7.28 10.56
C ASN A 151 3.82 -6.85 9.09
N LEU A 152 3.43 -7.72 8.15
CA LEU A 152 3.36 -7.37 6.74
C LEU A 152 2.35 -6.22 6.48
N LYS A 153 1.14 -6.29 7.04
CA LYS A 153 0.13 -5.20 6.88
C LYS A 153 0.68 -3.86 7.38
N GLU A 154 1.29 -3.86 8.56
CA GLU A 154 1.95 -2.66 9.12
C GLU A 154 3.09 -2.15 8.23
N LYS A 155 3.95 -3.05 7.73
CA LYS A 155 5.07 -2.68 6.85
C LYS A 155 4.58 -2.12 5.51
N ILE A 156 3.51 -2.68 4.94
CA ILE A 156 2.85 -2.12 3.75
C ILE A 156 2.39 -0.69 4.04
N PHE A 157 1.61 -0.47 5.10
CA PHE A 157 1.08 0.85 5.45
C PHE A 157 2.20 1.89 5.63
N LYS A 158 3.24 1.56 6.42
CA LYS A 158 4.39 2.45 6.63
C LYS A 158 5.13 2.77 5.34
N THR A 159 5.26 1.81 4.43
CA THR A 159 5.99 2.01 3.17
C THR A 159 5.22 2.91 2.20
N LEU A 160 3.88 2.92 2.26
CA LEU A 160 3.06 3.81 1.43
C LEU A 160 3.29 5.30 1.75
N LYS A 161 3.84 5.61 2.94
CA LYS A 161 4.12 6.98 3.42
C LYS A 161 2.91 7.89 3.25
N VAL A 162 1.78 7.42 3.77
CA VAL A 162 0.52 8.14 3.74
C VAL A 162 0.14 8.60 5.13
N ILE A 163 -0.60 9.70 5.18
CA ILE A 163 -1.13 10.31 6.39
C ILE A 163 -2.65 10.42 6.27
N ARG A 164 -3.32 10.30 7.40
CA ARG A 164 -4.76 10.54 7.55
C ARG A 164 -4.97 11.95 8.04
N VAL A 165 -5.81 12.68 7.33
CA VAL A 165 -6.22 14.02 7.73
C VAL A 165 -7.74 14.02 7.83
N TYR A 166 -8.26 14.53 8.94
CA TYR A 166 -9.68 14.63 9.19
C TYR A 166 -10.12 16.08 9.08
N THR A 167 -11.27 16.31 8.47
CA THR A 167 -11.86 17.65 8.43
C THR A 167 -12.92 17.78 9.50
N LYS A 168 -12.97 18.96 10.12
CA LYS A 168 -14.05 19.35 11.01
C LYS A 168 -14.97 20.32 10.28
N GLU A 169 -16.20 19.90 10.03
CA GLU A 169 -17.21 20.77 9.45
C GLU A 169 -17.89 21.63 10.53
N PRO A 170 -18.19 22.90 10.24
CA PRO A 170 -19.01 23.72 11.14
C PRO A 170 -20.33 23.01 11.44
N LYS A 171 -20.64 22.83 12.73
CA LYS A 171 -21.87 22.19 13.28
C LYS A 171 -21.99 20.68 13.11
N LYS A 172 -21.19 20.01 12.28
CA LYS A 172 -21.31 18.57 12.00
C LYS A 172 -20.34 17.68 12.78
N GLY A 173 -19.29 18.28 13.37
CA GLY A 173 -18.27 17.54 14.11
C GLY A 173 -17.17 17.01 13.19
N VAL A 174 -16.47 15.97 13.65
CA VAL A 174 -15.38 15.29 12.91
C VAL A 174 -15.82 13.87 12.62
N ASP A 175 -15.72 13.43 11.37
CA ASP A 175 -15.87 12.03 11.00
C ASP A 175 -14.50 11.35 11.08
N PHE A 176 -14.34 10.39 11.99
CA PHE A 176 -13.10 9.61 12.15
C PHE A 176 -13.09 8.30 11.37
N GLU A 177 -14.22 7.92 10.76
CA GLU A 177 -14.32 6.70 9.95
C GLU A 177 -13.84 6.93 8.53
N THR A 178 -13.99 8.15 7.99
CA THR A 178 -13.62 8.49 6.61
C THR A 178 -12.55 9.59 6.53
N PRO A 179 -11.26 9.26 6.77
CA PRO A 179 -10.18 10.23 6.62
C PRO A 179 -9.93 10.60 5.15
N PHE A 180 -9.39 11.79 4.93
CA PHE A 180 -8.64 12.09 3.71
C PHE A 180 -7.27 11.41 3.80
N VAL A 181 -6.87 10.75 2.71
CA VAL A 181 -5.56 10.07 2.64
C VAL A 181 -4.64 10.87 1.74
N LEU A 182 -3.55 11.36 2.32
CA LEU A 182 -2.57 12.20 1.63
C LEU A 182 -1.20 11.55 1.71
N LYS A 183 -0.27 11.96 0.84
CA LYS A 183 1.14 11.60 1.00
C LYS A 183 1.74 12.38 2.18
N GLU A 184 2.66 11.74 2.89
CA GLU A 184 3.45 12.40 3.91
C GLU A 184 4.20 13.60 3.32
N GLY A 185 4.17 14.74 4.02
CA GLY A 185 4.76 15.99 3.56
C GLY A 185 3.84 16.84 2.68
N THR A 186 2.58 16.44 2.44
CA THR A 186 1.58 17.31 1.81
C THR A 186 1.38 18.59 2.63
N ARG A 187 1.43 19.76 1.97
CA ARG A 187 1.13 21.04 2.61
C ARG A 187 -0.38 21.24 2.71
N LEU A 188 -0.79 22.00 3.71
CA LEU A 188 -2.19 22.33 3.94
C LEU A 188 -2.85 22.99 2.72
N ILE A 189 -2.14 23.84 1.98
CA ILE A 189 -2.70 24.48 0.78
C ILE A 189 -2.96 23.48 -0.36
N ASP A 190 -2.09 22.48 -0.53
CA ASP A 190 -2.25 21.45 -1.55
C ASP A 190 -3.46 20.55 -1.21
N PHE A 191 -3.66 20.26 0.09
CA PHE A 191 -4.85 19.57 0.58
C PHE A 191 -6.15 20.36 0.33
N VAL A 192 -6.13 21.68 0.56
CA VAL A 192 -7.29 22.55 0.26
C VAL A 192 -7.61 22.53 -1.23
N GLU A 193 -6.59 22.55 -2.10
CA GLU A 193 -6.77 22.45 -3.55
C GLU A 193 -7.41 21.11 -3.95
N GLU A 194 -6.98 20.00 -3.33
CA GLU A 194 -7.53 18.66 -3.57
C GLU A 194 -9.01 18.56 -3.16
N ILE A 195 -9.41 19.25 -2.09
CA ILE A 195 -10.83 19.36 -1.73
C ILE A 195 -11.59 20.18 -2.77
N LYS A 196 -11.17 21.43 -3.01
CA LYS A 196 -11.76 22.35 -3.99
C LYS A 196 -10.76 23.40 -4.42
N LYS A 197 -10.46 23.45 -5.72
CA LYS A 197 -9.51 24.41 -6.31
C LYS A 197 -9.87 25.88 -6.03
N GLU A 198 -11.15 26.23 -6.03
CA GLU A 198 -11.61 27.62 -5.80
C GLU A 198 -11.38 28.11 -4.36
N TRP A 199 -11.11 27.19 -3.42
CA TRP A 199 -10.86 27.57 -2.03
C TRP A 199 -9.45 28.12 -1.82
N VAL A 200 -8.50 27.79 -2.71
CA VAL A 200 -7.10 28.21 -2.60
C VAL A 200 -6.96 29.72 -2.56
N GLU A 201 -7.71 30.45 -3.39
CA GLU A 201 -7.68 31.92 -3.45
C GLU A 201 -8.27 32.57 -2.20
N LYS A 202 -9.32 31.96 -1.63
CA LYS A 202 -10.05 32.46 -0.45
C LYS A 202 -9.44 31.99 0.86
N PHE A 203 -8.49 31.06 0.82
CA PHE A 203 -7.94 30.41 2.00
C PHE A 203 -7.26 31.40 2.95
N LYS A 204 -7.76 31.49 4.18
CA LYS A 204 -7.26 32.37 5.26
C LYS A 204 -6.42 31.62 6.30
N GLY A 205 -6.34 30.29 6.21
CA GLY A 205 -5.70 29.41 7.18
C GLY A 205 -6.62 28.27 7.62
N ALA A 206 -6.17 27.47 8.59
CA ALA A 206 -7.02 26.47 9.23
C ALA A 206 -6.83 26.47 10.74
N LYS A 207 -7.86 26.06 11.47
CA LYS A 207 -7.70 25.63 12.86
C LYS A 207 -7.22 24.19 12.85
N LEU A 208 -6.08 23.94 13.47
CA LEU A 208 -5.56 22.60 13.74
C LEU A 208 -5.88 22.24 15.19
N TYR A 209 -6.67 21.20 15.40
CA TYR A 209 -7.13 20.77 16.72
C TYR A 209 -6.15 19.86 17.43
N ASP A 210 -6.17 19.89 18.77
CA ASP A 210 -5.53 18.86 19.58
C ASP A 210 -6.29 17.52 19.51
N LYS A 211 -5.69 16.44 20.03
CA LYS A 211 -6.30 15.10 20.03
C LYS A 211 -7.68 15.03 20.70
N ASN A 212 -7.96 15.94 21.64
CA ASN A 212 -9.22 15.98 22.38
C ASN A 212 -10.25 16.91 21.74
N LEU A 213 -9.91 17.57 20.62
CA LEU A 213 -10.73 18.55 19.91
C LEU A 213 -11.17 19.76 20.76
N LYS A 214 -10.50 20.01 21.89
CA LYS A 214 -10.85 21.08 22.85
C LYS A 214 -10.12 22.38 22.52
N ASN A 215 -8.83 22.28 22.19
CA ASN A 215 -8.02 23.42 21.82
C ASN A 215 -7.65 23.35 20.34
N PHE A 216 -7.29 24.50 19.77
CA PHE A 216 -6.75 24.58 18.43
C PHE A 216 -5.66 25.64 18.36
N LYS A 217 -4.79 25.51 17.35
CA LYS A 217 -3.90 26.58 16.90
C LYS A 217 -4.21 26.93 15.46
N ILE A 218 -3.91 28.16 15.04
CA ILE A 218 -4.04 28.55 13.64
C ILE A 218 -2.77 28.15 12.89
N VAL A 219 -2.95 27.52 11.74
CA VAL A 219 -1.88 27.14 10.82
C VAL A 219 -2.11 27.75 9.45
N GLY A 220 -1.01 28.11 8.79
CA GLY A 220 -1.01 28.74 7.47
C GLY A 220 -0.82 27.74 6.32
N ARG A 221 -0.72 28.27 5.10
CA ARG A 221 -0.61 27.51 3.84
C ARG A 221 0.49 26.45 3.83
N ASP A 222 1.66 26.80 4.35
CA ASP A 222 2.86 25.97 4.29
C ASP A 222 2.97 24.94 5.43
N TYR A 223 1.94 24.84 6.28
CA TYR A 223 1.93 23.81 7.31
C TYR A 223 1.93 22.42 6.66
N LEU A 224 2.94 21.61 7.00
CA LEU A 224 3.03 20.22 6.59
C LEU A 224 2.09 19.38 7.46
N LEU A 225 1.09 18.78 6.81
CA LEU A 225 0.12 17.94 7.48
C LEU A 225 0.78 16.69 8.06
N LYS A 226 0.25 16.23 9.19
CA LYS A 226 0.71 15.04 9.91
C LYS A 226 -0.41 14.01 10.01
N ASP A 227 -0.03 12.74 10.16
CA ASP A 227 -1.01 11.68 10.39
C ASP A 227 -1.84 11.95 11.65
N GLY A 228 -3.15 11.87 11.50
CA GLY A 228 -4.12 12.16 12.56
C GLY A 228 -4.49 13.62 12.71
N ASP A 229 -3.96 14.54 11.89
CA ASP A 229 -4.31 15.96 11.99
C ASP A 229 -5.81 16.17 11.75
N VAL A 230 -6.43 16.99 12.59
CA VAL A 230 -7.83 17.39 12.48
C VAL A 230 -7.90 18.88 12.17
N VAL A 231 -8.38 19.23 10.97
CA VAL A 231 -8.37 20.61 10.47
C VAL A 231 -9.77 21.16 10.17
N GLU A 232 -10.03 22.40 10.59
CA GLU A 232 -11.20 23.18 10.17
C GLU A 232 -10.72 24.30 9.25
N ILE A 233 -10.93 24.12 7.95
CA ILE A 233 -10.50 25.05 6.90
C ILE A 233 -11.26 26.37 7.02
N LYS A 234 -10.53 27.49 6.92
CA LYS A 234 -11.09 28.84 6.89
C LYS A 234 -10.87 29.45 5.51
N ILE A 235 -11.99 29.67 4.82
CA ILE A 235 -12.10 30.42 3.56
C ILE A 235 -12.63 31.84 3.80
#